data_AF-A0A327KJP4-F1
#
_entry.id   AF-A0A327KJP4-F1
#
_cell.length_a   1.000
_cell.length_b   1.000
_cell.length_c   1.000
_cell.angle_alpha   90.00
_cell.angle_beta   90.00
_cell.angle_gamma   90.00
#
_symmetry.space_group_name_H-M   'P 1'
#
loop_
_entity.id
_entity.type
_entity.pdbx_description
1 polymer ?
#
loop_
_entity_poly.entity_id
_entity_poly.type
_entity_poly.pdbx_seq_one_letter_code
_entity_poly.pdbx_strand_id
1 'polypeptide(L)'
;MISKRSSWLLVALAAAIVAAPLLLPGIEGEFKGTDDQAVSAIVEARPGYEPWFKPLWTPPNGEIQSLLFALQAALGAGVLGYVIGRRHGRSSASDDVTRR
;
A
#
# COMPACT_ATOMS: atom_id res chain seq x y z
N MET A 1 8.98 23.63 5.00
CA MET A 1 10.32 23.02 4.81
C MET A 1 10.37 21.71 5.59
N ILE A 2 10.29 20.55 4.94
CA ILE A 2 10.60 19.29 5.61
C ILE A 2 12.11 19.33 5.92
N SER A 3 12.47 19.35 7.20
CA SER A 3 13.87 19.40 7.59
C SER A 3 14.57 18.12 7.11
N LYS A 4 15.87 18.19 6.77
CA LYS A 4 16.65 17.01 6.34
C LYS A 4 16.49 15.85 7.35
N ARG A 5 16.34 16.18 8.64
CA ARG A 5 16.07 15.25 9.73
C ARG A 5 14.69 14.58 9.60
N SER A 6 13.64 15.34 9.30
CA SER A 6 12.28 14.80 9.06
C SER A 6 12.21 13.90 7.83
N SER A 7 12.92 14.21 6.75
CA SER A 7 12.98 13.32 5.58
C SER A 7 13.64 11.99 5.92
N TRP A 8 14.77 12.01 6.65
CA TRP A 8 15.43 10.80 7.12
C TRP A 8 14.57 10.00 8.10
N LEU A 9 13.80 10.66 8.97
CA LEU A 9 12.83 10.00 9.85
C LEU A 9 11.72 9.29 9.06
N LEU A 10 11.18 9.92 8.01
CA LEU A 10 10.17 9.29 7.17
C LEU A 10 10.70 8.08 6.40
N VAL A 11 11.94 8.16 5.89
CA VAL A 11 12.60 7.02 5.23
C VAL A 11 12.88 5.89 6.22
N ALA A 12 13.38 6.21 7.43
CA ALA A 12 13.62 5.22 8.47
C ALA A 12 12.31 4.54 8.92
N LEU A 13 11.22 5.29 9.05
CA LEU A 13 9.90 4.75 9.36
C LEU A 13 9.38 3.83 8.25
N ALA A 14 9.51 4.24 6.97
CA ALA A 14 9.13 3.40 5.84
C ALA A 14 9.95 2.10 5.79
N ALA A 15 11.26 2.19 6.02
CA ALA A 15 12.13 1.01 6.11
C ALA A 15 11.75 0.10 7.28
N ALA A 16 11.37 0.66 8.43
CA ALA A 16 10.90 -0.11 9.57
C ALA A 16 9.58 -0.83 9.27
N ILE A 17 8.63 -0.19 8.57
CA ILE A 17 7.36 -0.82 8.16
C ILE A 17 7.62 -2.02 7.22
N VAL A 18 8.57 -1.90 6.29
CA VAL A 18 8.93 -2.98 5.36
C VAL A 18 9.72 -4.09 6.05
N ALA A 19 10.61 -3.76 6.99
CA ALA A 19 11.44 -4.73 7.69
C ALA A 19 10.73 -5.44 8.85
N ALA A 20 9.71 -4.82 9.44
CA ALA A 20 8.98 -5.38 10.58
C ALA A 20 8.41 -6.79 10.31
N PRO A 21 7.76 -7.09 9.17
CA PRO A 21 7.29 -8.43 8.87
C PRO A 21 8.41 -9.47 8.70
N LEU A 22 9.62 -9.06 8.30
CA LEU A 22 10.77 -9.96 8.10
C LEU A 22 11.49 -10.28 9.41
N LEU A 23 11.44 -9.38 10.40
CA LEU A 23 12.23 -9.47 11.63
C LEU A 23 11.40 -9.88 12.85
N LEU A 24 10.08 -9.70 12.83
CA LEU A 24 9.20 -10.00 13.95
C LEU A 24 8.54 -11.38 13.75
N PRO A 25 8.94 -12.42 14.51
CA PRO A 25 8.28 -13.71 14.46
C PRO A 25 6.83 -13.57 14.91
N GLY A 26 5.90 -14.07 14.09
CA GLY A 26 4.45 -13.95 14.31
C GLY A 26 3.72 -12.94 13.40
N ILE A 27 4.45 -12.17 12.58
CA ILE A 27 3.86 -11.39 11.46
C ILE A 27 3.90 -12.22 10.14
N GLU A 28 4.12 -13.52 10.23
CA GLU A 28 3.99 -14.49 9.14
C GLU A 28 2.49 -14.76 8.88
N GLY A 29 1.75 -13.71 8.53
CA GLY A 29 0.38 -13.84 8.05
C GLY A 29 0.36 -14.05 6.55
N GLU A 30 -0.45 -14.97 6.05
CA GLU A 30 -0.85 -14.92 4.64
C GLU A 30 -1.47 -13.54 4.40
N PHE A 31 -0.79 -12.69 3.62
CA PHE A 31 -1.28 -11.36 3.24
C PHE A 31 -2.43 -11.54 2.25
N LYS A 32 -3.56 -12.01 2.78
CA LYS A 32 -4.78 -12.30 2.04
C LYS A 32 -5.53 -11.02 1.73
N GLY A 33 -6.24 -11.06 0.61
CA GLY A 33 -7.10 -9.96 0.20
C GLY A 33 -8.25 -9.76 1.19
N THR A 34 -8.83 -8.56 1.16
CA THR A 34 -10.03 -8.24 1.95
C THR A 34 -11.21 -9.16 1.60
N ASP A 35 -11.26 -9.64 0.36
CA ASP A 35 -12.30 -10.56 -0.12
C ASP A 35 -12.24 -11.93 0.59
N ASP A 36 -11.05 -12.50 0.76
CA ASP A 36 -10.87 -13.78 1.46
C ASP A 36 -11.37 -13.69 2.91
N GLN A 37 -11.04 -12.59 3.60
CA GLN A 37 -11.47 -12.36 4.98
C GLN A 37 -12.99 -12.19 5.08
N ALA A 38 -13.59 -11.49 4.11
CA ALA A 38 -15.04 -11.30 4.07
C ALA A 38 -15.78 -12.63 3.85
N VAL A 39 -15.30 -13.47 2.93
CA VAL A 39 -15.88 -14.80 2.67
C VAL A 39 -15.76 -15.68 3.90
N SER A 40 -14.60 -15.74 4.55
CA SER A 40 -14.42 -16.52 5.79
C SER A 40 -15.40 -16.08 6.89
N ALA A 41 -15.55 -14.78 7.10
CA ALA A 41 -16.49 -14.25 8.10
C ALA A 41 -17.96 -14.57 7.77
N ILE A 42 -18.34 -14.53 6.48
CA ILE A 42 -19.70 -14.87 6.04
C ILE A 42 -19.99 -16.36 6.23
N VAL A 43 -19.05 -17.24 5.87
CA VAL A 43 -19.19 -18.69 6.03
C VAL A 43 -19.31 -19.07 7.51
N GLU A 44 -18.54 -18.42 8.39
CA GLU A 44 -18.61 -18.64 9.83
C GLU A 44 -19.93 -18.11 10.43
N ALA A 45 -20.39 -16.94 10.00
CA ALA A 45 -21.66 -16.36 10.47
C ALA A 45 -22.90 -17.08 9.93
N ARG A 46 -22.84 -17.64 8.72
CA ARG A 46 -23.93 -18.38 8.07
C ARG A 46 -23.41 -19.57 7.26
N PRO A 47 -23.34 -20.77 7.87
CA PRO A 47 -22.78 -21.97 7.22
C PRO A 47 -23.60 -22.49 6.02
N GLY A 48 -24.79 -21.95 5.75
CA GLY A 48 -25.61 -22.28 4.57
C GLY A 48 -25.64 -21.20 3.49
N TYR A 49 -24.72 -20.22 3.52
CA TYR A 49 -24.71 -19.11 2.57
C TYR A 49 -24.17 -19.55 1.21
N GLU A 50 -25.02 -19.49 0.18
CA GLU A 50 -24.61 -19.63 -1.22
C GLU A 50 -24.22 -18.25 -1.80
N PRO A 51 -23.04 -18.10 -2.43
CA PRO A 51 -22.64 -16.87 -3.09
C PRO A 51 -23.63 -16.48 -4.20
N TRP A 52 -24.25 -15.32 -4.08
CA TRP A 52 -25.16 -14.75 -5.08
C TRP A 52 -24.44 -14.21 -6.32
N PHE A 53 -23.11 -14.14 -6.27
CA PHE A 53 -22.25 -13.71 -7.36
C PHE A 53 -21.04 -14.62 -7.45
N LYS A 54 -20.69 -15.04 -8.68
CA LYS A 54 -19.46 -15.76 -8.98
C LYS A 54 -18.54 -14.84 -9.77
N PRO A 55 -17.24 -14.76 -9.43
CA PRO A 55 -16.29 -13.97 -10.21
C PRO A 55 -16.36 -14.40 -11.68
N LEU A 56 -16.52 -13.43 -12.59
CA LEU A 56 -16.48 -13.68 -14.03
C LEU A 56 -15.09 -14.19 -14.48
N TRP A 57 -14.07 -13.89 -13.69
CA TRP A 57 -12.70 -14.35 -13.87
C TRP A 57 -12.04 -14.56 -12.51
N THR A 58 -11.57 -15.78 -12.27
CA THR A 58 -10.68 -16.11 -11.16
C THR A 58 -9.26 -16.29 -11.72
N PRO A 59 -8.26 -15.61 -11.16
CA PRO A 59 -6.89 -15.80 -11.61
C PRO A 59 -6.46 -17.26 -11.37
N PRO A 60 -5.76 -17.89 -12.33
CA PRO A 60 -5.37 -19.30 -12.22
C PRO A 60 -4.41 -19.60 -11.07
N ASN A 61 -3.68 -18.58 -10.58
CA ASN A 61 -2.70 -18.69 -9.51
C ASN A 61 -2.80 -17.47 -8.59
N GLY A 62 -2.67 -17.66 -7.27
CA GLY A 62 -2.68 -16.60 -6.26
C GLY A 62 -1.54 -15.59 -6.43
N GLU A 63 -0.43 -15.99 -7.07
CA GLU A 63 0.67 -15.08 -7.39
C GLU A 63 0.24 -13.94 -8.32
N ILE A 64 -0.64 -14.22 -9.29
CA ILE A 64 -1.11 -13.20 -10.25
C ILE A 64 -1.97 -12.17 -9.53
N GLN A 65 -2.79 -12.60 -8.56
CA GLN A 65 -3.54 -11.70 -7.67
C GLN A 65 -2.59 -10.75 -6.93
N SER A 66 -1.58 -11.30 -6.26
CA SER A 66 -0.60 -10.51 -5.52
C SER A 66 0.18 -9.54 -6.41
N LEU A 67 0.52 -9.94 -7.64
CA LEU A 67 1.16 -9.06 -8.63
C LEU A 67 0.27 -7.89 -9.05
N LEU A 68 -1.03 -8.13 -9.27
CA LEU A 68 -1.99 -7.08 -9.58
C LEU A 68 -2.13 -6.07 -8.43
N PHE A 69 -2.18 -6.54 -7.18
CA PHE A 69 -2.16 -5.67 -6.00
C PHE A 69 -0.85 -4.89 -5.88
N ALA A 70 0.30 -5.53 -6.10
CA ALA A 70 1.61 -4.88 -6.08
C ALA A 70 1.71 -3.77 -7.15
N LEU A 71 1.18 -4.03 -8.35
CA LEU A 71 1.11 -3.04 -9.43
C LEU A 71 0.23 -1.85 -9.04
N GLN A 72 -0.95 -2.10 -8.48
CA GLN A 72 -1.84 -1.04 -7.99
C GLN A 72 -1.17 -0.19 -6.91
N ALA A 73 -0.47 -0.82 -5.96
CA ALA A 73 0.28 -0.13 -4.92
C ALA A 73 1.42 0.71 -5.51
N ALA A 74 2.18 0.18 -6.48
CA ALA A 74 3.26 0.89 -7.15
C ALA A 74 2.75 2.13 -7.92
N LEU A 75 1.62 2.00 -8.64
CA LEU A 75 0.99 3.12 -9.33
C LEU A 75 0.48 4.18 -8.35
N GLY A 76 -0.19 3.77 -7.27
CA GLY A 76 -0.65 4.67 -6.22
C GLY A 76 0.50 5.44 -5.56
N ALA A 77 1.57 4.75 -5.19
CA ALA A 77 2.77 5.35 -4.63
C ALA A 77 3.46 6.31 -5.62
N GLY A 78 3.54 5.93 -6.90
CA GLY A 78 4.11 6.78 -7.95
C GLY A 78 3.34 8.08 -8.14
N VAL A 79 2.00 8.02 -8.21
CA VAL A 79 1.14 9.21 -8.34
C VAL A 79 1.27 10.11 -7.11
N LEU A 80 1.18 9.55 -5.89
CA LEU A 80 1.32 10.31 -4.66
C LEU A 80 2.70 10.98 -4.55
N GLY A 81 3.77 10.23 -4.85
CA GLY A 81 5.14 10.73 -4.88
C GLY A 81 5.30 11.88 -5.88
N TYR A 82 4.74 11.75 -7.08
CA TYR A 82 4.78 12.79 -8.10
C TYR A 82 4.06 14.08 -7.66
N VAL A 83 2.85 13.95 -7.09
CA VAL A 83 2.07 15.11 -6.62
C VAL A 83 2.78 15.83 -5.48
N ILE A 84 3.27 15.09 -4.49
CA ILE A 84 4.00 15.66 -3.36
C ILE A 84 5.30 16.33 -3.85
N GLY A 85 6.06 15.66 -4.72
CA GLY A 85 7.29 16.19 -5.29
C GLY A 85 7.08 17.46 -6.10
N ARG A 86 6.07 17.49 -6.99
CA ARG A 86 5.73 18.67 -7.80
C ARG A 86 5.29 19.84 -6.93
N ARG A 87 4.51 19.61 -5.86
CA ARG A 87 4.09 20.67 -4.93
C ARG A 87 5.27 21.23 -4.12
N HIS A 88 6.18 20.37 -3.66
CA HIS A 88 7.39 20.81 -2.94
C HIS A 88 8.33 21.62 -3.85
N GLY A 89 8.55 21.17 -5.09
CA GLY A 89 9.42 21.87 -6.04
C GLY A 89 8.95 23.30 -6.37
N ARG A 90 7.64 23.56 -6.31
CA ARG A 90 7.07 24.89 -6.57
C ARG A 90 7.25 25.87 -5.40
N SER A 91 7.22 25.42 -4.15
CA SER A 91 7.43 26.33 -3.01
C SER A 91 8.90 26.70 -2.83
N SER A 92 9.83 25.81 -3.19
CA SER A 92 11.27 26.12 -3.16
C SER A 92 11.67 27.11 -4.27
N ALA A 93 10.98 27.11 -5.41
CA ALA A 93 11.24 28.05 -6.50
C ALA A 93 10.75 29.48 -6.20
N SER A 94 9.68 29.65 -5.42
CA SER A 94 9.21 30.97 -4.98
C SER A 94 10.08 31.59 -3.88
N ASP A 95 10.68 30.77 -3.01
CA ASP A 95 11.59 31.24 -1.98
C ASP A 95 12.95 31.71 -2.55
N ASP A 96 13.41 31.14 -3.68
CA ASP A 96 14.66 31.53 -4.34
C ASP A 96 14.54 32.89 -5.08
N VAL A 97 13.40 33.16 -5.71
CA VAL A 97 13.14 34.44 -6.40
C VAL A 97 12.99 35.61 -5.43
N THR A 98 12.50 35.38 -4.21
CA THR A 98 12.30 36.44 -3.20
C THR A 98 13.59 36.76 -2.41
N ARG A 99 14.65 35.95 -2.58
CA ARG A 99 15.93 36.09 -1.85
C ARG A 99 17.06 36.72 -2.68
N ARG A 100 16.77 37.18 -3.90
CA ARG A 100 17.68 37.97 -4.74
C ARG A 100 17.37 39.46 -4.68
#